data_AF-D0N2A2-F1
#
_entry.id   AF-D0N2A2-F1
#
_cell.length_a   1.000
_cell.length_b   1.000
_cell.length_c   1.000
_cell.angle_alpha   90.00
_cell.angle_beta   90.00
_cell.angle_gamma   90.00
#
_symmetry.space_group_name_H-M   'P 1'
#
loop_
_entity.id
_entity.type
_entity.pdbx_description
1 polymer ?
#
loop_
_entity_poly.entity_id
_entity_poly.type
_entity_poly.pdbx_seq_one_letter_code
_entity_poly.pdbx_strand_id
1 'polypeptide(L)'
;MNKLLSPDGDVGYDVTEDEWEQLVQLTQKSERFEKLFTFPEDEPGWVTTKSKKKKTHLNIVAVDCEMCVTQDESNCERKTNALCRVSAVDGEHMLRNIISDFIVHQPEPGFHMVDPKTDIHGITPQQIASCKITVAQAQKKMLKYINKDTIVVGHSVYGDLASMRINHRRVIDTALIFQRKDGSPSRATPGLKDLTKFLLGFDMPQGHDSTVDAQASMMAAKYAARHETGRIIPSALELHGPQPGKPVPVKIPVNDASYIDMAAIETTARKHKSEAMIARSCRLRLHRIPKGLSSKDIEKWFYENTHIVPTAVEKIVWLPNQNRGSCNVTFSTNAHAALAFESAQGPNGKTKITNDSIGRPQKTIAIVSYMGKTYKNVALGVL
;
A
#
# COMPACT_ATOMS: atom_id res chain seq x y z
N MET A 1 -22.12 3.15 -20.42
CA MET A 1 -22.13 1.68 -20.32
C MET A 1 -20.74 1.25 -19.89
N ASN A 2 -20.53 1.03 -18.59
CA ASN A 2 -19.27 0.50 -18.07
C ASN A 2 -19.37 -1.03 -18.10
N LYS A 3 -18.97 -1.61 -19.22
CA LYS A 3 -18.70 -3.05 -19.32
C LYS A 3 -17.19 -3.18 -19.47
N LEU A 4 -16.49 -3.57 -18.40
CA LEU A 4 -15.15 -4.20 -18.40
C LEU A 4 -14.65 -4.44 -16.96
N LEU A 5 -15.51 -5.02 -16.14
CA LEU A 5 -15.13 -6.28 -15.52
C LEU A 5 -15.35 -7.33 -16.64
N SER A 6 -14.76 -8.53 -16.59
CA SER A 6 -15.43 -9.64 -17.31
C SER A 6 -16.92 -9.63 -16.89
N PRO A 7 -17.86 -10.24 -17.62
CA PRO A 7 -19.25 -10.32 -17.17
C PRO A 7 -19.42 -10.63 -15.66
N ASP A 8 -18.40 -11.25 -15.03
CA ASP A 8 -18.32 -11.60 -13.61
C ASP A 8 -17.16 -10.95 -12.79
N GLY A 9 -16.24 -10.18 -13.40
CA GLY A 9 -15.15 -9.47 -12.68
C GLY A 9 -14.07 -10.32 -12.03
N ASP A 10 -13.88 -11.55 -12.51
CA ASP A 10 -13.00 -12.51 -11.86
C ASP A 10 -11.54 -12.44 -12.36
N VAL A 11 -10.65 -11.88 -11.53
CA VAL A 11 -9.17 -12.06 -11.61
C VAL A 11 -8.69 -13.22 -10.74
N GLY A 12 -9.60 -14.01 -10.18
CA GLY A 12 -9.38 -15.16 -9.31
C GLY A 12 -9.03 -16.47 -10.03
N TYR A 13 -8.78 -16.41 -11.34
CA TYR A 13 -8.31 -17.58 -12.09
C TYR A 13 -6.83 -17.88 -11.83
N ASP A 14 -6.47 -19.15 -11.98
CA ASP A 14 -5.08 -19.58 -11.93
C ASP A 14 -4.37 -19.25 -13.25
N VAL A 15 -3.15 -18.71 -13.13
CA VAL A 15 -2.26 -18.44 -14.25
C VAL A 15 -1.20 -19.53 -14.24
N THR A 16 -1.00 -20.16 -15.39
CA THR A 16 -0.03 -21.24 -15.58
C THR A 16 1.40 -20.70 -15.60
N GLU A 17 2.38 -21.56 -15.32
CA GLU A 17 3.80 -21.20 -15.41
C GLU A 17 4.20 -20.73 -16.82
N ASP A 18 3.63 -21.31 -17.88
CA ASP A 18 3.90 -20.92 -19.27
C ASP A 18 3.37 -19.51 -19.58
N GLU A 19 2.16 -19.18 -19.10
CA GLU A 19 1.61 -17.82 -19.22
C GLU A 19 2.47 -16.80 -18.46
N TRP A 20 2.97 -17.15 -17.26
CA TRP A 20 3.90 -16.29 -16.54
C TRP A 20 5.22 -16.09 -17.27
N GLU A 21 5.75 -17.16 -17.85
CA GLU A 21 6.99 -17.11 -18.62
C GLU A 21 6.84 -16.22 -19.87
N GLN A 22 5.71 -16.26 -20.55
CA GLN A 22 5.42 -15.37 -21.68
C GLN A 22 5.49 -13.89 -21.27
N LEU A 23 4.94 -13.53 -20.10
CA LEU A 23 4.99 -12.15 -19.59
C LEU A 23 6.40 -11.71 -19.17
N VAL A 24 7.20 -12.63 -18.60
CA VAL A 24 8.62 -12.37 -18.32
C VAL A 24 9.37 -12.09 -19.62
N GLN A 25 9.20 -12.93 -20.63
CA GLN A 25 9.83 -12.75 -21.94
C GLN A 25 9.39 -11.45 -22.61
N LEU A 26 8.11 -11.07 -22.47
CA LEU A 26 7.61 -9.82 -23.02
C LEU A 26 8.24 -8.60 -22.35
N THR A 27 8.40 -8.64 -21.03
CA THR A 27 9.13 -7.60 -20.29
C THR A 27 10.57 -7.48 -20.78
N GLN A 28 11.26 -8.61 -20.96
CA GLN A 28 12.65 -8.67 -21.42
C GLN A 28 12.85 -8.26 -22.88
N LYS A 29 11.82 -8.45 -23.73
CA LYS A 29 11.82 -8.01 -25.15
C LYS A 29 11.65 -6.50 -25.31
N SER A 30 11.24 -5.77 -24.27
CA SER A 30 11.15 -4.32 -24.33
C SER A 30 12.51 -3.71 -24.65
N GLU A 31 12.58 -2.79 -25.62
CA GLU A 31 13.82 -2.06 -25.96
C GLU A 31 14.39 -1.29 -24.76
N ARG A 32 13.57 -1.01 -23.75
CA ARG A 32 13.96 -0.33 -22.52
C ARG A 32 14.55 -1.26 -21.46
N PHE A 33 14.38 -2.58 -21.59
CA PHE A 33 14.70 -3.54 -20.54
C PHE A 33 16.17 -3.49 -20.14
N GLU A 34 17.09 -3.62 -21.10
CA GLU A 34 18.53 -3.60 -20.80
C GLU A 34 18.97 -2.30 -20.16
N LYS A 35 18.39 -1.16 -20.57
CA LYS A 35 18.70 0.13 -19.96
C LYS A 35 18.20 0.24 -18.51
N LEU A 36 17.04 -0.34 -18.21
CA LEU A 36 16.38 -0.19 -16.90
C LEU A 36 16.84 -1.25 -15.88
N PHE A 37 17.19 -2.45 -16.32
CA PHE A 37 17.55 -3.59 -15.47
C PHE A 37 19.04 -3.93 -15.48
N THR A 38 19.87 -2.99 -15.93
CA THR A 38 21.34 -3.03 -15.72
C THR A 38 21.66 -2.30 -14.43
N PHE A 39 21.84 -3.10 -13.37
CA PHE A 39 22.22 -2.63 -12.04
C PHE A 39 23.73 -2.80 -11.82
N PRO A 40 24.36 -1.97 -10.98
CA PRO A 40 25.78 -2.13 -10.65
C PRO A 40 26.02 -3.43 -9.86
N GLU A 41 26.92 -4.28 -10.37
CA GLU A 41 27.19 -5.60 -9.76
C GLU A 41 28.16 -5.53 -8.57
N ASP A 42 29.08 -4.56 -8.57
CA ASP A 42 30.17 -4.44 -7.59
C ASP A 42 30.06 -3.19 -6.70
N GLU A 43 28.92 -2.50 -6.72
CA GLU A 43 28.72 -1.35 -5.84
C GLU A 43 28.42 -1.76 -4.39
N PRO A 44 29.05 -1.11 -3.39
CA PRO A 44 28.76 -1.37 -1.98
C PRO A 44 27.26 -1.28 -1.65
N GLY A 45 26.75 -2.32 -1.00
CA GLY A 45 25.35 -2.39 -0.56
C GLY A 45 24.39 -2.98 -1.59
N TRP A 46 24.83 -3.29 -2.81
CA TRP A 46 24.03 -4.06 -3.78
C TRP A 46 24.11 -5.56 -3.52
N VAL A 47 23.01 -6.27 -3.81
CA VAL A 47 22.92 -7.73 -3.65
C VAL A 47 22.29 -8.38 -4.87
N THR A 48 22.95 -9.39 -5.43
CA THR A 48 22.41 -10.18 -6.55
C THR A 48 21.67 -11.42 -6.05
N THR A 49 20.46 -11.63 -6.57
CA THR A 49 19.66 -12.83 -6.27
C THR A 49 20.36 -14.12 -6.74
N LYS A 50 20.27 -15.18 -5.93
CA LYS A 50 20.99 -16.46 -6.16
C LYS A 50 19.99 -17.62 -6.33
N SER A 51 20.35 -18.65 -7.08
CA SER A 51 19.51 -19.85 -7.33
C SER A 51 19.33 -20.78 -6.12
N LYS A 52 19.76 -20.39 -4.91
CA LYS A 52 19.62 -21.24 -3.73
C LYS A 52 18.15 -21.28 -3.28
N LYS A 53 17.42 -22.33 -3.66
CA LYS A 53 16.01 -22.53 -3.29
C LYS A 53 15.87 -22.84 -1.79
N LYS A 54 15.01 -22.07 -1.12
CA LYS A 54 14.54 -22.29 0.26
C LYS A 54 13.05 -22.56 0.21
N LYS A 55 12.51 -23.27 1.22
CA LYS A 55 11.05 -23.49 1.36
C LYS A 55 10.23 -22.20 1.45
N THR A 56 10.86 -21.09 1.83
CA THR A 56 10.23 -19.78 1.95
C THR A 56 10.22 -18.98 0.65
N HIS A 57 10.93 -19.43 -0.38
CA HIS A 57 10.93 -18.77 -1.67
C HIS A 57 9.63 -19.06 -2.41
N LEU A 58 9.07 -18.00 -2.97
CA LEU A 58 7.82 -18.05 -3.73
C LEU A 58 8.13 -18.12 -5.22
N ASN A 59 7.19 -18.68 -5.99
CA ASN A 59 7.29 -18.71 -7.45
C ASN A 59 7.12 -17.29 -8.01
N ILE A 60 6.20 -16.52 -7.43
CA ILE A 60 5.85 -15.18 -7.90
C ILE A 60 5.53 -14.25 -6.73
N VAL A 61 6.05 -13.02 -6.79
CA VAL A 61 5.88 -11.99 -5.75
C VAL A 61 5.60 -10.65 -6.41
N ALA A 62 4.55 -9.95 -5.98
CA ALA A 62 4.38 -8.54 -6.36
C ALA A 62 5.04 -7.64 -5.32
N VAL A 63 5.72 -6.60 -5.78
CA VAL A 63 6.45 -5.64 -4.93
C VAL A 63 6.14 -4.22 -5.40
N ASP A 64 6.04 -3.31 -4.43
CA ASP A 64 6.06 -1.87 -4.65
C ASP A 64 6.69 -1.19 -3.42
N CYS A 65 7.34 -0.05 -3.64
CA CYS A 65 8.06 0.71 -2.63
C CYS A 65 7.67 2.19 -2.66
N GLU A 66 7.64 2.79 -1.47
CA GLU A 66 7.64 4.24 -1.34
C GLU A 66 9.06 4.75 -1.15
N MET A 67 9.37 5.92 -1.70
CA MET A 67 10.70 6.53 -1.60
C MET A 67 10.63 8.01 -1.20
N CYS A 68 11.70 8.51 -0.59
CA CYS A 68 11.95 9.92 -0.32
C CYS A 68 13.15 10.44 -1.15
N VAL A 69 13.45 11.73 -0.97
CA VAL A 69 14.67 12.37 -1.46
C VAL A 69 15.62 12.61 -0.30
N THR A 70 16.84 12.08 -0.42
CA THR A 70 17.95 12.38 0.49
C THR A 70 19.10 13.05 -0.26
N GLN A 71 20.02 13.66 0.45
CA GLN A 71 21.22 14.28 -0.11
C GLN A 71 22.45 13.85 0.68
N ASP A 72 23.50 13.46 -0.05
CA ASP A 72 24.80 13.10 0.51
C ASP A 72 25.46 14.35 1.10
N GLU A 73 25.89 14.27 2.35
CA GLU A 73 26.49 15.39 3.07
C GLU A 73 27.88 15.78 2.54
N SER A 74 28.59 14.84 1.90
CA SER A 74 29.97 15.03 1.45
C SER A 74 30.07 15.75 0.10
N ASN A 75 29.14 15.48 -0.82
CA ASN A 75 29.20 15.98 -2.20
C ASN A 75 27.93 16.72 -2.65
N CYS A 76 26.92 16.84 -1.78
CA CYS A 76 25.63 17.47 -2.06
C CYS A 76 24.84 16.82 -3.22
N GLU A 77 25.13 15.58 -3.59
CA GLU A 77 24.37 14.85 -4.60
C GLU A 77 23.02 14.38 -4.03
N ARG A 78 21.94 14.54 -4.81
CA ARG A 78 20.59 14.13 -4.41
C ARG A 78 20.25 12.73 -4.87
N LYS A 79 19.86 11.87 -3.94
CA LYS A 79 19.24 10.58 -4.21
C LYS A 79 17.72 10.74 -4.15
N THR A 80 17.06 10.66 -5.30
CA THR A 80 15.61 10.92 -5.43
C THR A 80 14.70 9.74 -5.12
N ASN A 81 15.30 8.56 -4.91
CA ASN A 81 14.65 7.27 -4.72
C ASN A 81 15.16 6.52 -3.46
N ALA A 82 15.43 7.25 -2.38
CA ALA A 82 15.82 6.62 -1.11
C ALA A 82 14.64 5.86 -0.49
N LEU A 83 14.82 4.57 -0.21
CA LEU A 83 13.75 3.65 0.18
C LEU A 83 13.12 4.02 1.53
N CYS A 84 11.79 4.18 1.56
CA CYS A 84 11.00 4.55 2.75
C CYS A 84 10.01 3.48 3.20
N ARG A 85 9.39 2.72 2.29
CA ARG A 85 8.49 1.61 2.62
C ARG A 85 8.64 0.52 1.57
N VAL A 86 8.55 -0.73 1.99
CA VAL A 86 8.47 -1.88 1.08
C VAL A 86 7.21 -2.65 1.40
N SER A 87 6.37 -2.86 0.40
CA SER A 87 5.27 -3.83 0.48
C SER A 87 5.48 -4.93 -0.55
N ALA A 88 5.18 -6.16 -0.14
CA ALA A 88 5.19 -7.30 -1.03
C ALA A 88 4.04 -8.25 -0.73
N VAL A 89 3.45 -8.79 -1.79
CA VAL A 89 2.33 -9.73 -1.73
C VAL A 89 2.68 -11.00 -2.48
N ASP A 90 2.16 -12.12 -1.99
CA ASP A 90 2.24 -13.40 -2.67
C ASP A 90 1.42 -13.34 -3.97
N GLY A 91 2.01 -13.63 -5.12
CA GLY A 91 1.31 -13.46 -6.40
C GLY A 91 0.13 -14.40 -6.60
N GLU A 92 0.17 -15.60 -6.01
CA GLU A 92 -0.93 -16.58 -6.08
C GLU A 92 -2.08 -16.18 -5.13
N HIS A 93 -1.77 -15.47 -4.04
CA HIS A 93 -2.70 -15.14 -2.96
C HIS A 93 -2.71 -13.65 -2.61
N MET A 94 -2.54 -12.79 -3.62
CA MET A 94 -2.25 -11.34 -3.47
C MET A 94 -3.23 -10.56 -2.60
N LEU A 95 -4.51 -10.93 -2.60
CA LEU A 95 -5.57 -10.27 -1.81
C LEU A 95 -5.57 -10.69 -0.33
N ARG A 96 -4.96 -11.83 -0.02
CA ARG A 96 -5.05 -12.49 1.31
C ARG A 96 -3.72 -12.60 2.01
N ASN A 97 -2.61 -12.51 1.28
CA ASN A 97 -1.28 -12.80 1.78
C ASN A 97 -0.29 -11.68 1.44
N ILE A 98 -0.25 -10.68 2.32
CA ILE A 98 0.82 -9.69 2.36
C ILE A 98 2.00 -10.32 3.08
N ILE A 99 3.07 -10.61 2.34
CA ILE A 99 4.24 -11.34 2.85
C ILE A 99 5.26 -10.41 3.49
N SER A 100 5.17 -9.11 3.17
CA SER A 100 6.01 -8.06 3.73
C SER A 100 5.32 -6.71 3.65
N ASP A 101 5.34 -5.94 4.74
CA ASP A 101 4.98 -4.51 4.76
C ASP A 101 5.73 -3.83 5.90
N PHE A 102 6.67 -2.95 5.58
CA PHE A 102 7.46 -2.24 6.59
C PHE A 102 8.05 -0.93 6.07
N ILE A 103 8.23 0.02 6.99
CA ILE A 103 8.97 1.27 6.76
C ILE A 103 10.47 0.99 6.85
N VAL A 104 11.28 1.75 6.13
CA VAL A 104 12.74 1.70 6.12
C VAL A 104 13.29 3.02 6.63
N HIS A 105 14.28 2.93 7.52
CA HIS A 105 14.95 4.07 8.09
C HIS A 105 15.62 4.91 7.01
N GLN A 106 15.30 6.20 7.00
CA GLN A 106 16.01 7.23 6.26
C GLN A 106 16.17 8.48 7.14
N PRO A 107 17.19 9.29 6.88
CA PRO A 107 18.26 9.08 5.90
C PRO A 107 19.26 7.99 6.34
N GLU A 108 19.95 7.36 5.39
CA GLU A 108 21.13 6.53 5.69
C GLU A 108 22.27 7.39 6.31
N PRO A 109 23.20 6.81 7.08
CA PRO A 109 24.33 7.57 7.66
C PRO A 109 25.13 8.32 6.58
N GLY A 110 25.46 9.59 6.83
CA GLY A 110 26.14 10.47 5.86
C GLY A 110 25.19 11.15 4.86
N PHE A 111 23.88 10.98 5.04
CA PHE A 111 22.86 11.66 4.25
C PHE A 111 21.92 12.46 5.16
N HIS A 112 21.28 13.49 4.60
CA HIS A 112 20.16 14.18 5.23
C HIS A 112 18.89 14.11 4.37
N MET A 113 17.73 14.23 5.01
CA MET A 113 16.43 14.22 4.35
C MET A 113 16.18 15.56 3.64
N VAL A 114 15.85 15.53 2.34
CA VAL A 114 15.51 16.72 1.54
C VAL A 114 14.01 16.85 1.35
N ASP A 115 13.36 15.76 0.96
CA ASP A 115 11.92 15.72 0.72
C ASP A 115 11.38 14.35 1.12
N PRO A 116 10.56 14.27 2.19
CA PRO A 116 9.98 13.01 2.64
C PRO A 116 8.90 12.48 1.70
N LYS A 117 8.42 13.25 0.71
CA LYS A 117 7.33 12.88 -0.21
C LYS A 117 6.03 12.46 0.50
N THR A 118 5.80 13.02 1.69
CA THR A 118 4.61 12.74 2.52
C THR A 118 3.30 13.11 1.79
N ASP A 119 3.32 14.09 0.88
CA ASP A 119 2.18 14.44 0.03
C ASP A 119 1.82 13.36 -0.99
N ILE A 120 2.75 12.47 -1.32
CA ILE A 120 2.56 11.35 -2.24
C ILE A 120 2.06 10.12 -1.47
N HIS A 121 2.80 9.70 -0.43
CA HIS A 121 2.60 8.40 0.22
C HIS A 121 2.16 8.46 1.69
N GLY A 122 1.92 9.66 2.23
CA GLY A 122 1.35 9.85 3.58
C GLY A 122 2.26 9.52 4.77
N ILE A 123 3.46 8.99 4.54
CA ILE A 123 4.43 8.66 5.59
C ILE A 123 5.17 9.93 6.06
N THR A 124 5.14 10.20 7.37
CA THR A 124 5.80 11.38 7.95
C THR A 124 7.31 11.19 8.08
N PRO A 125 8.10 12.28 8.06
CA PRO A 125 9.55 12.22 8.33
C PRO A 125 9.89 11.52 9.65
N GLN A 126 9.08 11.74 10.69
CA GLN A 126 9.27 11.15 12.01
C GLN A 126 9.07 9.63 11.99
N GLN A 127 8.07 9.12 11.25
CA GLN A 127 7.86 7.69 11.08
C GLN A 127 9.03 7.03 10.33
N ILE A 128 9.55 7.70 9.30
CA ILE A 128 10.71 7.23 8.53
C ILE A 128 11.97 7.21 9.41
N ALA A 129 12.26 8.31 10.10
CA ALA A 129 13.46 8.45 10.94
C ALA A 129 13.43 7.58 12.20
N SER A 130 12.25 7.31 12.79
CA SER A 130 12.12 6.46 13.98
C SER A 130 12.19 4.97 13.67
N CYS A 131 12.02 4.57 12.40
CA CYS A 131 12.17 3.19 12.00
C CYS A 131 13.62 2.70 12.24
N LYS A 132 13.77 1.44 12.66
CA LYS A 132 15.08 0.80 12.90
C LYS A 132 15.53 -0.10 11.74
N ILE A 133 14.66 -0.31 10.74
CA ILE A 133 14.94 -1.21 9.61
C ILE A 133 15.84 -0.48 8.62
N THR A 134 17.09 -0.93 8.48
CA THR A 134 18.00 -0.38 7.47
C THR A 134 17.68 -0.94 6.08
N VAL A 135 18.21 -0.30 5.02
CA VAL A 135 18.12 -0.83 3.64
C VAL A 135 18.66 -2.27 3.55
N ALA A 136 19.79 -2.56 4.22
CA ALA A 136 20.34 -3.91 4.26
C ALA A 136 19.43 -4.93 4.96
N GLN A 137 18.71 -4.52 6.00
CA GLN A 137 17.73 -5.38 6.66
C GLN A 137 16.46 -5.56 5.80
N ALA A 138 16.03 -4.52 5.08
CA ALA A 138 14.96 -4.59 4.10
C ALA A 138 15.29 -5.61 3.01
N GLN A 139 16.48 -5.53 2.41
CA GLN A 139 16.99 -6.53 1.45
C GLN A 139 16.92 -7.94 2.00
N LYS A 140 17.44 -8.17 3.21
CA LYS A 140 17.45 -9.50 3.83
C LYS A 140 16.03 -10.04 4.06
N LYS A 141 15.08 -9.17 4.42
CA LYS A 141 13.66 -9.53 4.56
C LYS A 141 13.07 -9.94 3.20
N MET A 142 13.35 -9.19 2.14
CA MET A 142 12.86 -9.49 0.79
C MET A 142 13.47 -10.77 0.20
N LEU A 143 14.79 -10.97 0.36
CA LEU A 143 15.52 -12.17 -0.09
C LEU A 143 15.14 -13.46 0.66
N LYS A 144 14.29 -13.38 1.69
CA LYS A 144 13.64 -14.55 2.30
C LYS A 144 12.60 -15.16 1.37
N TYR A 145 11.95 -14.33 0.55
CA TYR A 145 10.86 -14.72 -0.36
C TYR A 145 11.29 -14.73 -1.83
N ILE A 146 12.29 -13.91 -2.18
CA ILE A 146 12.81 -13.76 -3.55
C ILE A 146 14.15 -14.50 -3.69
N ASN A 147 14.26 -15.33 -4.72
CA ASN A 147 15.52 -15.89 -5.21
C ASN A 147 15.71 -15.58 -6.70
N LYS A 148 16.70 -16.20 -7.38
CA LYS A 148 16.93 -15.96 -8.83
C LYS A 148 15.75 -16.44 -9.70
N ASP A 149 15.02 -17.45 -9.24
CA ASP A 149 13.99 -18.14 -10.01
C ASP A 149 12.57 -17.59 -9.72
N THR A 150 12.40 -16.87 -8.61
CA THR A 150 11.19 -16.12 -8.29
C THR A 150 10.92 -15.08 -9.36
N ILE A 151 9.68 -14.96 -9.81
CA ILE A 151 9.20 -13.87 -10.67
C ILE A 151 8.81 -12.69 -9.79
N VAL A 152 9.45 -11.54 -9.98
CA VAL A 152 9.06 -10.29 -9.31
C VAL A 152 8.17 -9.45 -10.22
N VAL A 153 6.98 -9.08 -9.73
CA VAL A 153 5.99 -8.31 -10.48
C VAL A 153 5.84 -6.92 -9.85
N GLY A 154 5.70 -5.90 -10.68
CA GLY A 154 5.43 -4.53 -10.23
C GLY A 154 5.12 -3.60 -11.39
N HIS A 155 5.04 -2.31 -11.12
CA HIS A 155 4.82 -1.28 -12.13
C HIS A 155 5.99 -0.30 -12.14
N SER A 156 6.82 -0.32 -13.20
CA SER A 156 8.15 0.30 -13.18
C SER A 156 9.07 -0.30 -12.09
N VAL A 157 9.00 -1.62 -11.92
CA VAL A 157 9.61 -2.36 -10.80
C VAL A 157 11.13 -2.26 -10.73
N TYR A 158 11.77 -1.81 -11.81
CA TYR A 158 13.19 -1.46 -11.79
C TYR A 158 13.52 -0.39 -10.73
N GLY A 159 12.60 0.56 -10.48
CA GLY A 159 12.77 1.63 -9.50
C GLY A 159 12.77 1.09 -8.07
N ASP A 160 11.86 0.15 -7.79
CA ASP A 160 11.77 -0.57 -6.52
C ASP A 160 13.05 -1.38 -6.25
N LEU A 161 13.46 -2.21 -7.21
CA LEU A 161 14.68 -3.01 -7.13
C LEU A 161 15.92 -2.13 -6.93
N ALA A 162 16.00 -0.99 -7.62
CA ALA A 162 17.10 -0.05 -7.45
C ALA A 162 17.10 0.61 -6.06
N SER A 163 15.93 1.03 -5.55
CA SER A 163 15.82 1.62 -4.21
C SER A 163 16.21 0.63 -3.11
N MET A 164 15.88 -0.65 -3.28
CA MET A 164 16.31 -1.75 -2.41
C MET A 164 17.74 -2.20 -2.69
N ARG A 165 18.41 -1.73 -3.75
CA ARG A 165 19.72 -2.20 -4.22
C ARG A 165 19.78 -3.73 -4.44
N ILE A 166 18.75 -4.30 -5.06
CA ILE A 166 18.65 -5.74 -5.37
C ILE A 166 18.79 -5.93 -6.89
N ASN A 167 19.81 -6.66 -7.32
CA ASN A 167 19.94 -7.11 -8.70
C ASN A 167 19.11 -8.39 -8.92
N HIS A 168 18.01 -8.22 -9.65
CA HIS A 168 17.08 -9.26 -10.02
C HIS A 168 16.46 -8.96 -11.40
N ARG A 169 16.47 -9.93 -12.31
CA ARG A 169 16.08 -9.73 -13.73
C ARG A 169 14.91 -10.61 -14.18
N ARG A 170 14.44 -11.52 -13.33
CA ARG A 170 13.27 -12.35 -13.62
C ARG A 170 12.01 -11.62 -13.19
N VAL A 171 11.58 -10.67 -14.03
CA VAL A 171 10.54 -9.70 -13.67
C VAL A 171 9.39 -9.69 -14.66
N ILE A 172 8.20 -9.32 -14.18
CA ILE A 172 7.10 -8.83 -15.00
C ILE A 172 6.90 -7.35 -14.63
N ASP A 173 7.34 -6.46 -15.51
CA ASP A 173 7.14 -5.02 -15.33
C ASP A 173 5.90 -4.60 -16.12
N THR A 174 4.81 -4.34 -15.41
CA THR A 174 3.53 -3.99 -16.04
C THR A 174 3.60 -2.68 -16.83
N ALA A 175 4.55 -1.80 -16.54
CA ALA A 175 4.76 -0.59 -17.34
C ALA A 175 5.37 -0.90 -18.71
N LEU A 176 6.11 -2.02 -18.85
CA LEU A 176 6.82 -2.38 -20.09
C LEU A 176 6.03 -3.31 -21.02
N ILE A 177 4.99 -3.98 -20.53
CA ILE A 177 4.16 -4.91 -21.32
C ILE A 177 2.89 -4.28 -21.93
N PHE A 178 2.60 -3.02 -21.58
CA PHE A 178 1.49 -2.22 -22.11
C PHE A 178 2.01 -0.93 -22.75
N GLN A 179 1.30 -0.40 -23.75
CA GLN A 179 1.72 0.78 -24.50
C GLN A 179 0.63 1.86 -24.49
N ARG A 180 1.01 3.13 -24.34
CA ARG A 180 0.06 4.26 -24.41
C ARG A 180 -0.19 4.71 -25.87
N LYS A 181 -1.43 5.12 -26.17
CA LYS A 181 -1.92 5.58 -27.49
C LYS A 181 -1.19 6.78 -28.08
N ASP A 182 -0.78 7.70 -27.23
CA ASP A 182 -0.20 9.00 -27.58
C ASP A 182 1.32 9.06 -27.33
N GLY A 183 1.96 7.92 -27.10
CA GLY A 183 3.34 7.86 -26.62
C GLY A 183 4.39 8.23 -27.67
N SER A 184 4.95 9.43 -27.59
CA SER A 184 6.35 9.64 -28.00
C SER A 184 7.23 8.62 -27.25
N PRO A 185 8.42 8.20 -27.76
CA PRO A 185 9.26 7.19 -27.11
C PRO A 185 9.54 7.47 -25.62
N SER A 186 9.54 8.75 -25.22
CA SER A 186 9.72 9.22 -23.84
C SER A 186 8.50 9.11 -22.91
N ARG A 187 7.28 8.89 -23.43
CA ARG A 187 6.01 8.82 -22.66
C ARG A 187 5.18 7.56 -22.99
N ALA A 188 5.84 6.56 -23.58
CA ALA A 188 5.20 5.38 -24.16
C ALA A 188 4.57 4.43 -23.13
N THR A 189 4.93 4.52 -21.85
CA THR A 189 4.42 3.61 -20.82
C THR A 189 3.24 4.22 -20.07
N PRO A 190 2.12 3.49 -19.93
CA PRO A 190 0.96 3.93 -19.14
C PRO A 190 1.31 3.94 -17.65
N GLY A 191 0.60 4.74 -16.85
CA GLY A 191 0.70 4.68 -15.38
C GLY A 191 -0.21 3.59 -14.81
N LEU A 192 0.06 3.13 -13.59
CA LEU A 192 -0.74 2.09 -12.94
C LEU A 192 -2.21 2.47 -12.79
N LYS A 193 -2.51 3.76 -12.52
CA LYS A 193 -3.89 4.29 -12.50
C LYS A 193 -4.61 4.19 -13.85
N ASP A 194 -3.87 4.28 -14.95
CA ASP A 194 -4.42 4.14 -16.30
C ASP A 194 -4.76 2.66 -16.56
N LEU A 195 -3.85 1.76 -16.16
CA LEU A 195 -4.03 0.31 -16.30
C LEU A 195 -5.21 -0.20 -15.47
N THR A 196 -5.28 0.18 -14.19
CA THR A 196 -6.37 -0.23 -13.30
C THR A 196 -7.74 0.26 -13.80
N LYS A 197 -7.80 1.51 -14.27
CA LYS A 197 -9.03 2.05 -14.84
C LYS A 197 -9.44 1.35 -16.14
N PHE A 198 -8.50 1.17 -17.06
CA PHE A 198 -8.81 0.67 -18.39
C PHE A 198 -8.96 -0.85 -18.45
N LEU A 199 -8.10 -1.60 -17.74
CA LEU A 199 -8.07 -3.07 -17.78
C LEU A 199 -8.94 -3.70 -16.69
N LEU A 200 -8.97 -3.10 -15.49
CA LEU A 200 -9.59 -3.69 -14.30
C LEU A 200 -10.90 -2.99 -13.89
N GLY A 201 -11.23 -1.85 -14.49
CA GLY A 201 -12.51 -1.16 -14.31
C GLY A 201 -12.67 -0.44 -12.97
N PHE A 202 -11.58 -0.12 -12.26
CA PHE A 202 -11.63 0.64 -11.01
C PHE A 202 -10.64 1.81 -10.99
N ASP A 203 -10.99 2.88 -10.28
CA ASP A 203 -10.08 4.01 -10.05
C ASP A 203 -9.23 3.74 -8.79
N MET A 204 -7.92 3.98 -8.90
CA MET A 204 -7.01 3.94 -7.75
C MET A 204 -7.36 5.02 -6.72
N PRO A 205 -7.10 4.79 -5.42
CA PRO A 205 -7.22 5.80 -4.38
C PRO A 205 -6.40 7.07 -4.68
N GLN A 206 -6.75 8.17 -4.00
CA GLN A 206 -5.90 9.36 -3.99
C GLN A 206 -4.72 9.14 -3.03
N GLY A 207 -3.51 9.44 -3.47
CA GLY A 207 -2.28 9.09 -2.76
C GLY A 207 -1.78 7.69 -3.11
N HIS A 208 -0.53 7.41 -2.77
CA HIS A 208 0.12 6.12 -2.99
C HIS A 208 0.09 5.27 -1.72
N ASP A 209 -0.21 3.99 -1.90
CA ASP A 209 0.00 2.96 -0.89
C ASP A 209 0.64 1.75 -1.55
N SER A 210 1.89 1.48 -1.19
CA SER A 210 2.66 0.38 -1.77
C SER A 210 2.02 -1.01 -1.68
N THR A 211 1.13 -1.28 -0.72
CA THR A 211 0.41 -2.56 -0.71
C THR A 211 -0.65 -2.60 -1.80
N VAL A 212 -1.44 -1.53 -1.94
CA VAL A 212 -2.44 -1.41 -3.00
C VAL A 212 -1.80 -1.42 -4.38
N ASP A 213 -0.66 -0.72 -4.54
CA ASP A 213 0.05 -0.61 -5.82
C ASP A 213 0.68 -1.96 -6.23
N ALA A 214 1.26 -2.71 -5.29
CA ALA A 214 1.74 -4.07 -5.54
C ALA A 214 0.59 -5.02 -5.96
N GLN A 215 -0.55 -4.95 -5.28
CA GLN A 215 -1.74 -5.76 -5.62
C GLN A 215 -2.30 -5.39 -7.00
N ALA A 216 -2.43 -4.11 -7.30
CA ALA A 216 -2.92 -3.61 -8.58
C ALA A 216 -1.98 -4.02 -9.74
N SER A 217 -0.67 -3.96 -9.52
CA SER A 217 0.34 -4.44 -10.47
C SER A 217 0.18 -5.94 -10.74
N MET A 218 -0.01 -6.75 -9.70
CA MET A 218 -0.27 -8.18 -9.88
C MET A 218 -1.57 -8.45 -10.64
N MET A 219 -2.65 -7.72 -10.35
CA MET A 219 -3.92 -7.86 -11.09
C MET A 219 -3.76 -7.51 -12.58
N ALA A 220 -3.01 -6.44 -12.89
CA ALA A 220 -2.71 -6.08 -14.27
C ALA A 220 -1.87 -7.15 -14.99
N ALA A 221 -0.91 -7.77 -14.29
CA ALA A 221 -0.13 -8.89 -14.82
C ALA A 221 -1.00 -10.14 -15.05
N LYS A 222 -1.88 -10.50 -14.10
CA LYS A 222 -2.85 -11.59 -14.29
C LYS A 222 -3.72 -11.31 -15.51
N TYR A 223 -4.28 -10.11 -15.63
CA TYR A 223 -5.06 -9.71 -16.80
C TYR A 223 -4.28 -9.91 -18.11
N ALA A 224 -3.01 -9.49 -18.14
CA ALA A 224 -2.11 -9.64 -19.29
C ALA A 224 -1.87 -11.10 -19.69
N ALA A 225 -1.92 -12.05 -18.76
CA ALA A 225 -1.69 -13.47 -19.04
C ALA A 225 -2.75 -14.07 -19.99
N ARG A 226 -3.98 -13.54 -19.97
CA ARG A 226 -5.12 -14.08 -20.75
C ARG A 226 -5.67 -13.14 -21.81
N HIS A 227 -5.08 -11.97 -21.95
CA HIS A 227 -5.50 -10.96 -22.91
C HIS A 227 -4.31 -10.47 -23.71
N GLU A 228 -4.56 -9.99 -24.91
CA GLU A 228 -3.51 -9.43 -25.76
C GLU A 228 -2.71 -8.34 -25.02
N THR A 229 -1.43 -8.63 -24.85
CA THR A 229 -0.41 -7.72 -24.36
C THR A 229 0.04 -6.78 -25.48
N GLY A 230 0.43 -5.54 -25.17
CA GLY A 230 0.69 -4.52 -26.19
C GLY A 230 -0.56 -3.74 -26.65
N ARG A 231 -1.69 -3.91 -25.95
CA ARG A 231 -2.87 -3.05 -26.15
C ARG A 231 -2.50 -1.58 -25.95
N ILE A 232 -3.04 -0.77 -26.85
CA ILE A 232 -2.96 0.67 -26.79
C ILE A 232 -3.90 1.18 -25.69
N ILE A 233 -3.31 1.58 -24.57
CA ILE A 233 -3.99 2.22 -23.44
C ILE A 233 -4.30 3.67 -23.82
N PRO A 234 -5.55 4.14 -23.69
CA PRO A 234 -5.89 5.54 -23.93
C PRO A 234 -5.05 6.47 -23.05
N SER A 235 -4.89 7.71 -23.49
CA SER A 235 -4.14 8.73 -22.73
C SER A 235 -4.77 8.97 -21.36
N ALA A 236 -3.95 9.46 -20.41
CA ALA A 236 -4.46 9.83 -19.09
C ALA A 236 -5.57 10.89 -19.17
N LEU A 237 -5.54 11.76 -20.18
CA LEU A 237 -6.59 12.75 -20.45
C LEU A 237 -7.89 12.07 -20.91
N GLU A 238 -7.82 11.08 -21.81
CA GLU A 238 -8.99 10.29 -22.25
C GLU A 238 -9.60 9.49 -21.09
N LEU A 239 -8.78 8.97 -20.17
CA LEU A 239 -9.23 8.12 -19.05
C LEU A 239 -9.72 8.91 -17.83
N HIS A 240 -9.03 9.99 -17.46
CA HIS A 240 -9.27 10.69 -16.20
C HIS A 240 -9.74 12.15 -16.37
N GLY A 241 -9.80 12.65 -17.61
CA GLY A 241 -10.09 14.06 -17.88
C GLY A 241 -8.90 14.97 -17.53
N PRO A 242 -9.07 16.30 -17.63
CA PRO A 242 -8.02 17.26 -17.29
C PRO A 242 -7.68 17.14 -15.80
N GLN A 243 -6.39 17.00 -15.49
CA GLN A 243 -5.97 16.98 -14.09
C GLN A 243 -6.21 18.36 -13.47
N PRO A 244 -6.84 18.45 -12.29
CA PRO A 244 -6.81 19.69 -11.53
C PRO A 244 -5.34 20.07 -11.31
N GLY A 245 -5.00 21.35 -11.46
CA GLY A 245 -3.64 21.83 -11.23
C GLY A 245 -3.10 21.32 -9.89
N LYS A 246 -1.79 21.04 -9.81
CA LYS A 246 -1.15 20.54 -8.58
C LYS A 246 -1.72 21.29 -7.37
N PRO A 247 -2.33 20.60 -6.39
CA PRO A 247 -2.79 21.29 -5.20
C PRO A 247 -1.62 22.06 -4.61
N VAL A 248 -1.83 23.35 -4.31
CA VAL A 248 -0.84 24.17 -3.62
C VAL A 248 -0.45 23.41 -2.34
N PRO A 249 0.84 23.23 -2.02
CA PRO A 249 1.23 22.48 -0.84
C PRO A 249 0.58 23.12 0.39
N VAL A 250 -0.40 22.43 0.95
CA VAL A 250 -1.01 22.83 2.22
C VAL A 250 0.02 22.50 3.29
N LYS A 251 0.64 23.52 3.88
CA LYS A 251 1.51 23.35 5.06
C LYS A 251 0.65 22.85 6.22
N ILE A 252 0.66 21.55 6.46
CA ILE A 252 0.03 20.94 7.65
C ILE A 252 0.98 21.15 8.84
N PRO A 253 0.55 21.74 9.96
CA PRO A 253 1.39 21.90 11.14
C PRO A 253 1.75 20.53 11.75
N VAL A 254 3.04 20.30 11.95
CA VAL A 254 3.59 19.10 12.58
C VAL A 254 3.44 19.24 14.10
N ASN A 255 2.86 18.24 14.77
CA ASN A 255 2.78 18.21 16.25
C ASN A 255 3.59 17.02 16.77
N ASP A 256 4.64 17.30 17.54
CA ASP A 256 5.51 16.32 18.19
C ASP A 256 4.76 15.58 19.32
N ALA A 257 4.26 14.36 19.06
CA ALA A 257 3.76 13.48 20.12
C ALA A 257 3.81 11.97 19.78
N SER A 258 4.87 11.33 20.31
CA SER A 258 4.98 9.96 20.85
C SER A 258 4.64 8.72 19.99
N TYR A 259 5.71 8.03 19.58
CA TYR A 259 5.78 6.62 19.14
C TYR A 259 5.72 5.67 20.35
N ILE A 260 4.91 4.59 20.32
CA ILE A 260 4.90 3.53 21.34
C ILE A 260 5.57 2.27 20.75
N ASP A 261 6.55 1.72 21.49
CA ASP A 261 7.37 0.57 21.10
C ASP A 261 6.62 -0.76 21.26
N MET A 262 6.26 -1.39 20.13
CA MET A 262 5.60 -2.71 20.07
C MET A 262 6.47 -3.88 20.58
N ALA A 263 7.78 -3.69 20.78
CA ALA A 263 8.66 -4.73 21.33
C ALA A 263 8.32 -5.11 22.78
N ALA A 264 7.55 -4.27 23.49
CA ALA A 264 7.13 -4.55 24.87
C ALA A 264 6.03 -5.62 24.99
N ILE A 265 5.43 -6.07 23.89
CA ILE A 265 4.29 -7.01 23.89
C ILE A 265 4.72 -8.47 23.60
N GLU A 266 5.95 -8.69 23.13
CA GLU A 266 6.42 -10.02 22.68
C GLU A 266 6.64 -11.06 23.80
N THR A 267 6.43 -10.73 25.08
CA THR A 267 6.69 -11.66 26.19
C THR A 267 5.55 -12.65 26.50
N THR A 268 4.43 -12.67 25.76
CA THR A 268 3.35 -13.65 26.02
C THR A 268 2.84 -14.40 24.79
N ALA A 269 3.42 -15.59 24.58
CA ALA A 269 2.90 -16.82 23.98
C ALA A 269 2.16 -16.81 22.60
N ARG A 270 2.71 -17.63 21.67
CA ARG A 270 2.16 -18.03 20.37
C ARG A 270 0.77 -18.71 20.46
N LYS A 271 -0.11 -18.46 19.47
CA LYS A 271 -1.10 -19.43 18.92
C LYS A 271 -1.60 -18.98 17.54
N HIS A 272 -1.62 -19.89 16.57
CA HIS A 272 -2.21 -19.70 15.23
C HIS A 272 -3.71 -19.32 15.35
N LYS A 273 -4.12 -18.21 14.74
CA LYS A 273 -5.49 -17.70 14.74
C LYS A 273 -6.21 -18.08 13.44
N SER A 274 -7.50 -18.43 13.52
CA SER A 274 -8.33 -18.81 12.36
C SER A 274 -8.78 -17.61 11.52
N GLU A 275 -9.21 -17.83 10.27
CA GLU A 275 -9.62 -16.77 9.31
C GLU A 275 -10.73 -15.86 9.84
N ALA A 276 -11.70 -16.39 10.59
CA ALA A 276 -12.74 -15.58 11.25
C ALA A 276 -12.18 -14.70 12.38
N MET A 277 -11.04 -15.09 12.97
CA MET A 277 -10.34 -14.34 14.02
C MET A 277 -9.42 -13.27 13.41
N ILE A 278 -8.86 -13.52 12.22
CA ILE A 278 -8.09 -12.55 11.43
C ILE A 278 -9.02 -11.48 10.83
N ALA A 279 -10.16 -11.88 10.28
CA ALA A 279 -11.18 -10.95 9.81
C ALA A 279 -11.76 -10.09 10.95
N ARG A 280 -11.79 -10.58 12.20
CA ARG A 280 -12.14 -9.77 13.37
C ARG A 280 -11.02 -8.83 13.81
N SER A 281 -9.75 -9.20 13.60
CA SER A 281 -8.61 -8.36 14.00
C SER A 281 -8.32 -7.21 13.05
N CYS A 282 -8.77 -7.27 11.78
CA CYS A 282 -8.72 -6.15 10.84
C CYS A 282 -9.90 -5.17 11.02
N ARG A 283 -10.68 -5.27 12.10
CA ARG A 283 -11.92 -4.53 12.27
C ARG A 283 -11.95 -3.72 13.55
N LEU A 284 -12.48 -2.52 13.44
CA LEU A 284 -12.90 -1.71 14.57
C LEU A 284 -14.42 -1.71 14.65
N ARG A 285 -14.95 -1.61 15.86
CA ARG A 285 -16.39 -1.49 16.11
C ARG A 285 -16.73 -0.06 16.50
N LEU A 286 -17.57 0.59 15.71
CA LEU A 286 -18.27 1.78 16.17
C LEU A 286 -19.58 1.39 16.81
N HIS A 287 -19.82 1.87 18.02
CA HIS A 287 -21.06 1.70 18.75
C HIS A 287 -21.44 3.00 19.46
N ARG A 288 -22.67 3.08 19.96
CA ARG A 288 -23.27 4.35 20.44
C ARG A 288 -23.39 5.41 19.34
N ILE A 289 -23.50 5.01 18.08
CA ILE A 289 -23.66 5.90 16.93
C ILE A 289 -25.03 6.58 17.02
N PRO A 290 -25.15 7.92 17.14
CA PRO A 290 -26.45 8.58 17.18
C PRO A 290 -27.17 8.56 15.82
N LYS A 291 -28.51 8.63 15.84
CA LYS A 291 -29.31 8.81 14.62
C LYS A 291 -28.90 10.09 13.88
N GLY A 292 -28.74 9.97 12.57
CA GLY A 292 -28.32 11.06 11.68
C GLY A 292 -26.85 11.00 11.23
N LEU A 293 -26.10 9.98 11.65
CA LEU A 293 -24.86 9.58 10.99
C LEU A 293 -25.12 8.48 9.96
N SER A 294 -24.42 8.56 8.84
CA SER A 294 -24.35 7.54 7.79
C SER A 294 -23.01 6.81 7.82
N SER A 295 -22.92 5.67 7.13
CA SER A 295 -21.64 4.97 6.93
C SER A 295 -20.62 5.84 6.20
N LYS A 296 -21.06 6.72 5.30
CA LYS A 296 -20.19 7.68 4.59
C LYS A 296 -19.58 8.73 5.53
N ASP A 297 -20.33 9.18 6.54
CA ASP A 297 -19.81 10.11 7.55
C ASP A 297 -18.72 9.45 8.40
N ILE A 298 -18.87 8.15 8.67
CA ILE A 298 -17.88 7.36 9.42
C ILE A 298 -16.62 7.14 8.57
N GLU A 299 -16.79 6.77 7.30
CA GLU A 299 -15.67 6.62 6.36
C GLU A 299 -14.87 7.92 6.22
N LYS A 300 -15.57 9.03 5.98
CA LYS A 300 -14.98 10.38 5.93
C LYS A 300 -14.27 10.73 7.23
N TRP A 301 -14.84 10.38 8.37
CA TRP A 301 -14.22 10.65 9.66
C TRP A 301 -12.88 9.94 9.84
N PHE A 302 -12.78 8.66 9.46
CA PHE A 302 -11.50 7.93 9.52
C PHE A 302 -10.45 8.58 8.61
N TYR A 303 -10.85 8.95 7.40
CA TYR A 303 -9.98 9.68 6.49
C TYR A 303 -9.46 10.99 7.11
N GLU A 304 -10.35 11.83 7.66
CA GLU A 304 -9.99 13.16 8.18
C GLU A 304 -9.31 13.13 9.56
N ASN A 305 -9.60 12.14 10.41
CA ASN A 305 -9.18 12.16 11.81
C ASN A 305 -8.12 11.11 12.14
N THR A 306 -7.98 10.08 11.30
CA THR A 306 -6.97 9.04 11.49
C THR A 306 -6.00 8.95 10.32
N HIS A 307 -6.31 9.56 9.17
CA HIS A 307 -5.57 9.44 7.91
C HIS A 307 -5.47 7.99 7.40
N ILE A 308 -6.35 7.10 7.86
CA ILE A 308 -6.40 5.70 7.45
C ILE A 308 -7.72 5.44 6.76
N VAL A 309 -7.68 4.98 5.52
CA VAL A 309 -8.89 4.69 4.72
C VAL A 309 -9.40 3.30 5.08
N PRO A 310 -10.65 3.17 5.56
CA PRO A 310 -11.27 1.86 5.71
C PRO A 310 -11.50 1.18 4.36
N THR A 311 -11.32 -0.13 4.29
CA THR A 311 -11.72 -0.95 3.13
C THR A 311 -13.24 -1.08 3.03
N ALA A 312 -13.94 -1.09 4.18
CA ALA A 312 -15.39 -1.10 4.21
C ALA A 312 -15.94 -0.51 5.50
N VAL A 313 -17.04 0.24 5.40
CA VAL A 313 -17.89 0.62 6.53
C VAL A 313 -19.24 -0.04 6.38
N GLU A 314 -19.59 -0.95 7.29
CA GLU A 314 -20.89 -1.64 7.24
C GLU A 314 -22.05 -0.66 7.43
N LYS A 315 -23.23 -1.05 6.92
CA LYS A 315 -24.47 -0.32 7.21
C LYS A 315 -24.69 -0.28 8.73
N ILE A 316 -25.10 0.88 9.23
CA ILE A 316 -25.37 1.06 10.65
C ILE A 316 -26.60 0.22 11.02
N VAL A 317 -26.40 -0.71 11.94
CA VAL A 317 -27.46 -1.51 12.53
C VAL A 317 -28.00 -0.77 13.75
N TRP A 318 -29.30 -0.51 13.77
CA TRP A 318 -29.97 0.20 14.86
C TRP A 318 -30.57 -0.80 15.84
N LEU A 319 -30.31 -0.62 17.13
CA LEU A 319 -30.90 -1.47 18.16
C LEU A 319 -32.40 -1.16 18.32
N PRO A 320 -33.27 -2.17 18.41
CA PRO A 320 -34.69 -1.97 18.68
C PRO A 320 -34.88 -1.17 19.97
N ASN A 321 -35.75 -0.16 19.95
CA ASN A 321 -36.05 0.70 21.09
C ASN A 321 -34.88 1.51 21.66
N GLN A 322 -33.78 1.67 20.91
CA GLN A 322 -32.69 2.57 21.28
C GLN A 322 -32.40 3.61 20.18
N ASN A 323 -31.97 4.81 20.59
CA ASN A 323 -31.52 5.86 19.67
C ASN A 323 -30.02 5.73 19.32
N ARG A 324 -29.49 4.52 19.31
CA ARG A 324 -28.07 4.23 19.10
C ARG A 324 -27.88 3.06 18.14
N GLY A 325 -26.98 3.25 17.19
CA GLY A 325 -26.56 2.25 16.23
C GLY A 325 -25.15 1.73 16.49
N SER A 326 -24.80 0.70 15.75
CA SER A 326 -23.44 0.18 15.66
C SER A 326 -23.14 -0.31 14.24
N CYS A 327 -21.88 -0.21 13.84
CA CYS A 327 -21.35 -0.84 12.63
C CYS A 327 -19.92 -1.29 12.88
N ASN A 328 -19.44 -2.19 12.05
CA ASN A 328 -18.02 -2.51 12.02
C ASN A 328 -17.37 -1.80 10.84
N VAL A 329 -16.10 -1.48 11.03
CA VAL A 329 -15.24 -0.84 10.05
C VAL A 329 -14.05 -1.75 9.80
N THR A 330 -13.88 -2.17 8.56
CA THR A 330 -12.85 -3.11 8.14
C THR A 330 -11.71 -2.36 7.47
N PHE A 331 -10.48 -2.73 7.81
CA PHE A 331 -9.26 -2.20 7.24
C PHE A 331 -8.52 -3.28 6.46
N SER A 332 -7.60 -2.86 5.60
CA SER A 332 -6.83 -3.76 4.73
C SER A 332 -6.00 -4.76 5.53
N THR A 333 -5.48 -4.34 6.69
CA THR A 333 -4.71 -5.21 7.60
C THR A 333 -4.99 -4.89 9.07
N ASN A 334 -4.56 -5.80 9.95
CA ASN A 334 -4.56 -5.57 11.41
C ASN A 334 -3.77 -4.33 11.81
N ALA A 335 -2.67 -4.04 11.10
CA ALA A 335 -1.84 -2.86 11.36
C ALA A 335 -2.58 -1.56 11.03
N HIS A 336 -3.33 -1.54 9.92
CA HIS A 336 -4.17 -0.40 9.57
C HIS A 336 -5.31 -0.20 10.58
N ALA A 337 -5.94 -1.28 11.05
CA ALA A 337 -6.96 -1.19 12.09
C ALA A 337 -6.37 -0.67 13.42
N ALA A 338 -5.19 -1.15 13.82
CA ALA A 338 -4.49 -0.66 15.01
C ALA A 338 -4.11 0.82 14.88
N LEU A 339 -3.52 1.21 13.76
CA LEU A 339 -3.12 2.59 13.50
C LEU A 339 -4.33 3.53 13.44
N ALA A 340 -5.43 3.11 12.81
CA ALA A 340 -6.67 3.88 12.81
C ALA A 340 -7.23 4.07 14.23
N PHE A 341 -7.15 3.03 15.07
CA PHE A 341 -7.54 3.14 16.47
C PHE A 341 -6.59 4.05 17.27
N GLU A 342 -5.28 3.95 17.07
CA GLU A 342 -4.27 4.75 17.77
C GLU A 342 -4.34 6.23 17.40
N SER A 343 -4.47 6.53 16.11
CA SER A 343 -4.60 7.88 15.58
C SER A 343 -5.94 8.55 15.91
N ALA A 344 -6.98 7.77 16.20
CA ALA A 344 -8.28 8.30 16.60
C ALA A 344 -8.18 9.19 17.85
N GLN A 345 -8.55 10.46 17.69
CA GLN A 345 -8.57 11.43 18.77
C GLN A 345 -9.96 11.54 19.41
N GLY A 346 -9.96 11.82 20.72
CA GLY A 346 -11.20 12.08 21.44
C GLY A 346 -11.80 13.46 21.16
N PRO A 347 -13.01 13.74 21.67
CA PRO A 347 -13.66 15.03 21.49
C PRO A 347 -12.74 16.13 22.06
N ASN A 348 -12.32 17.07 21.21
CA ASN A 348 -11.39 18.17 21.52
C ASN A 348 -9.89 17.78 21.56
N GLY A 349 -9.48 16.73 20.84
CA GLY A 349 -8.06 16.34 20.71
C GLY A 349 -7.48 15.61 21.92
N LYS A 350 -8.26 15.45 23.00
CA LYS A 350 -7.87 14.69 24.19
C LYS A 350 -8.36 13.25 24.10
N THR A 351 -7.43 12.30 23.99
CA THR A 351 -7.73 10.89 23.86
C THR A 351 -7.74 10.20 25.22
N LYS A 352 -8.90 9.69 25.64
CA LYS A 352 -9.01 8.79 26.80
C LYS A 352 -9.34 7.38 26.30
N ILE A 353 -8.42 6.45 26.52
CA ILE A 353 -8.67 5.02 26.30
C ILE A 353 -9.35 4.48 27.56
N THR A 354 -10.48 3.83 27.35
CA THR A 354 -11.23 3.08 28.37
C THR A 354 -11.34 1.64 27.93
N ASN A 355 -11.69 0.72 28.83
CA ASN A 355 -11.96 -0.66 28.44
C ASN A 355 -13.48 -0.90 28.38
N ASP A 356 -13.93 -1.76 27.47
CA ASP A 356 -15.30 -2.26 27.48
C ASP A 356 -15.51 -3.30 28.61
N SER A 357 -16.72 -3.85 28.72
CA SER A 357 -17.09 -4.81 29.77
C SER A 357 -16.31 -6.13 29.70
N ILE A 358 -15.62 -6.40 28.59
CA ILE A 358 -14.80 -7.61 28.38
C ILE A 358 -13.30 -7.28 28.28
N GLY A 359 -12.90 -6.06 28.68
CA GLY A 359 -11.51 -5.65 28.81
C GLY A 359 -10.87 -5.10 27.53
N ARG A 360 -11.62 -4.84 26.46
CA ARG A 360 -11.06 -4.36 25.19
C ARG A 360 -10.93 -2.84 25.15
N PRO A 361 -9.85 -2.30 24.55
CA PRO A 361 -9.68 -0.86 24.41
C PRO A 361 -10.81 -0.22 23.59
N GLN A 362 -11.28 0.93 24.06
CA GLN A 362 -12.24 1.79 23.40
C GLN A 362 -11.90 3.27 23.62
N LYS A 363 -12.12 4.07 22.57
CA LYS A 363 -12.02 5.53 22.58
C LYS A 363 -13.39 6.13 22.35
N THR A 364 -13.64 7.26 22.98
CA THR A 364 -14.78 8.11 22.60
C THR A 364 -14.31 9.07 21.52
N ILE A 365 -15.06 9.20 20.43
CA ILE A 365 -14.76 10.09 19.30
C ILE A 365 -15.95 11.02 19.02
N ALA A 366 -15.71 12.05 18.20
CA ALA A 366 -16.74 12.95 17.71
C ALA A 366 -16.73 12.96 16.18
N ILE A 367 -17.86 12.65 15.55
CA ILE A 367 -18.00 12.55 14.10
C ILE A 367 -18.83 13.73 13.59
N VAL A 368 -18.32 14.44 12.58
CA VAL A 368 -19.07 15.50 11.89
C VAL A 368 -19.76 14.88 10.69
N SER A 369 -21.10 14.95 10.66
CA SER A 369 -21.87 14.50 9.49
C SER A 369 -21.66 15.41 8.28
N TYR A 370 -22.03 14.92 7.10
CA TYR A 370 -22.07 15.70 5.86
C TYR A 370 -22.90 16.99 5.97
N MET A 371 -23.85 17.06 6.91
CA MET A 371 -24.65 18.26 7.21
C MET A 371 -23.93 19.23 8.16
N GLY A 372 -22.67 19.00 8.52
CA GLY A 372 -21.90 19.84 9.45
C GLY A 372 -22.27 19.66 10.93
N LYS A 373 -23.20 18.75 11.25
CA LYS A 373 -23.58 18.47 12.64
C LYS A 373 -22.58 17.54 13.31
N THR A 374 -22.06 17.95 14.46
CA THR A 374 -21.12 17.16 15.28
C THR A 374 -21.85 16.21 16.23
N TYR A 375 -21.56 14.92 16.10
CA TYR A 375 -22.06 13.85 16.94
C TYR A 375 -20.96 13.39 17.89
N LYS A 376 -21.08 13.78 19.16
CA LYS A 376 -20.15 13.39 20.23
C LYS A 376 -20.57 12.04 20.82
N ASN A 377 -19.66 11.44 21.59
CA ASN A 377 -19.90 10.20 22.35
C ASN A 377 -20.09 8.93 21.50
N VAL A 378 -19.57 8.94 20.28
CA VAL A 378 -19.45 7.72 19.47
C VAL A 378 -18.28 6.91 20.03
N ALA A 379 -18.46 5.62 20.21
CA ALA A 379 -17.43 4.76 20.78
C ALA A 379 -16.78 3.91 19.71
N LEU A 380 -15.48 4.09 19.55
CA LEU A 380 -14.61 3.32 18.70
C LEU A 380 -13.94 2.25 19.56
N GLY A 381 -14.15 0.98 19.27
CA GLY A 381 -13.59 -0.14 20.04
C GLY A 381 -12.82 -1.13 19.17
N VAL A 382 -11.82 -1.77 19.77
CA VAL A 382 -11.10 -2.91 19.17
C VAL A 382 -11.93 -4.19 19.32
N LEU A 383 -11.92 -5.06 18.30
CA LEU A 383 -12.73 -6.29 18.24
C LEU A 383 -12.00 -7.58 18.64
#